data_AF-G2RBV4-F1
#
_entry.id   AF-G2RBV4-F1
#
_cell.length_a   1.000
_cell.length_b   1.000
_cell.length_c   1.000
_cell.angle_alpha   90.00
_cell.angle_beta   90.00
_cell.angle_gamma   90.00
#
_symmetry.space_group_name_H-M   'P 1'
#
loop_
_entity.id
_entity.type
_entity.pdbx_description
1 polymer ?
#
loop_
_entity_poly.entity_id
_entity_poly.type
_entity_poly.pdbx_seq_one_letter_code
_entity_poly.pdbx_strand_id
1 'polypeptide(L)'
;MHAEGHQIASHTWSHQNASQLTNTQFTNQMVWNEIALNSILGFFPTYMRPPYSICEKNCQNILSKLGYHIIYFDLDTEGYLNDDPTLIQNSKDIWDQAVDGSDPTKDSFLQIEHDIHYQTVYNLTDYILTSLFELGYRSVTVGECLGDPASNWYRAGPSGTNTSKPTPPTRTTASVAPTRTGVSVDGSCGNGVTCAGSRFGTCCSAYGYCGTTDDYCSLDNGCQVAWGSCDGAGTTTSITTGTTISTRSTSLPSTSTAPPAQTGLAVSTDGRCGAEVQETCAGSSFGPCCSPAGKCSSNTISCLALLGCQKAYGTCI
;
A
#
# COMPACT_ATOMS: atom_id res chain seq x y z
N MET A 1 -2.63 -6.99 8.42
CA MET A 1 -1.42 -7.84 8.42
C MET A 1 -1.74 -9.34 8.42
N HIS A 2 -1.87 -10.04 9.56
CA HIS A 2 -2.00 -11.52 9.55
C HIS A 2 -3.24 -12.02 8.79
N ALA A 3 -4.40 -11.38 8.98
CA ALA A 3 -5.64 -11.75 8.30
C ALA A 3 -5.57 -11.59 6.76
N GLU A 4 -4.66 -10.74 6.27
CA GLU A 4 -4.41 -10.51 4.84
C GLU A 4 -3.31 -11.43 4.29
N GLY A 5 -2.80 -12.36 5.10
CA GLY A 5 -1.78 -13.33 4.69
C GLY A 5 -0.34 -12.86 4.88
N HIS A 6 -0.10 -11.68 5.44
CA HIS A 6 1.26 -11.23 5.76
C HIS A 6 1.84 -12.01 6.95
N GLN A 7 3.15 -12.27 6.89
CA GLN A 7 3.89 -12.82 8.01
C GLN A 7 4.23 -11.70 9.00
N ILE A 8 3.92 -11.92 10.28
CA ILE A 8 4.29 -11.03 11.38
C ILE A 8 5.53 -11.60 12.07
N ALA A 9 6.52 -10.76 12.34
CA ALA A 9 7.75 -11.11 13.03
C ALA A 9 8.03 -10.13 14.17
N SER A 10 8.89 -10.51 15.12
CA SER A 10 9.30 -9.62 16.21
C SER A 10 10.39 -8.65 15.75
N HIS A 11 10.33 -7.40 16.22
CA HIS A 11 11.40 -6.42 16.08
C HIS A 11 11.82 -5.84 17.44
N THR A 12 11.75 -6.67 18.50
CA THR A 12 11.90 -6.30 19.92
C THR A 12 10.79 -5.37 20.43
N TRP A 13 10.72 -5.19 21.75
CA TRP A 13 9.70 -4.36 22.41
C TRP A 13 9.94 -2.85 22.24
N SER A 14 11.18 -2.40 22.37
CA SER A 14 11.50 -0.96 22.38
C SER A 14 12.68 -0.58 21.48
N HIS A 15 13.00 -1.40 20.49
CA HIS A 15 14.02 -1.12 19.47
C HIS A 15 15.41 -0.78 20.07
N GLN A 16 15.77 -1.38 21.21
CA GLN A 16 17.07 -1.15 21.84
C GLN A 16 18.17 -1.96 21.15
N ASN A 17 19.37 -1.39 21.08
CA ASN A 17 20.55 -2.07 20.54
C ASN A 17 20.96 -3.24 21.46
N ALA A 18 20.91 -4.47 20.95
CA ALA A 18 21.20 -5.68 21.72
C ALA A 18 22.61 -5.71 22.34
N SER A 19 23.62 -5.10 21.70
CA SER A 19 24.99 -5.03 22.23
C SER A 19 25.14 -4.11 23.44
N GLN A 20 24.14 -3.27 23.72
CA GLN A 20 24.10 -2.38 24.89
C GLN A 20 23.27 -2.94 26.05
N LEU A 21 22.72 -4.14 25.89
CA LEU A 21 21.84 -4.77 26.87
C LEU A 21 22.51 -5.96 27.56
N THR A 22 22.17 -6.14 28.84
CA THR A 22 22.42 -7.42 29.51
C THR A 22 21.54 -8.53 28.92
N ASN A 23 21.92 -9.79 29.14
CA ASN A 23 21.17 -10.96 28.68
C ASN A 23 19.70 -10.92 29.14
N THR A 24 19.46 -10.53 30.39
CA THR A 24 18.11 -10.42 30.94
C THR A 24 17.32 -9.30 30.27
N GLN A 25 17.93 -8.12 30.06
CA GLN A 25 17.26 -7.02 29.38
C GLN A 25 16.89 -7.39 27.94
N PHE A 26 17.81 -7.99 27.19
CA PHE A 26 17.52 -8.43 25.82
C PHE A 26 16.48 -9.56 25.77
N THR A 27 16.51 -10.50 26.74
CA THR A 27 15.46 -11.52 26.85
C THR A 27 14.09 -10.88 27.13
N ASN A 28 14.02 -9.88 28.01
CA ASN A 28 12.79 -9.15 28.30
C ASN A 28 12.26 -8.41 27.06
N GLN A 29 13.14 -7.84 26.23
CA GLN A 29 12.75 -7.22 24.96
C GLN A 29 11.99 -8.19 24.03
N MET A 30 12.37 -9.46 24.03
CA MET A 30 11.67 -10.49 23.26
C MET A 30 10.37 -10.90 23.95
N VAL A 31 10.43 -11.26 25.23
CA VAL A 31 9.28 -11.80 25.98
C VAL A 31 8.13 -10.77 26.09
N TRP A 32 8.42 -9.48 26.31
CA TRP A 32 7.38 -8.47 26.34
C TRP A 32 6.65 -8.32 25.01
N ASN A 33 7.39 -8.41 23.90
CA ASN A 33 6.78 -8.38 22.58
C ASN A 33 5.96 -9.65 22.30
N GLU A 34 6.44 -10.83 22.74
CA GLU A 34 5.66 -12.09 22.67
C GLU A 34 4.34 -11.99 23.43
N ILE A 35 4.36 -11.45 24.66
CA ILE A 35 3.15 -11.27 25.48
C ILE A 35 2.15 -10.36 24.76
N ALA A 36 2.62 -9.23 24.20
CA ALA A 36 1.77 -8.30 23.48
C ALA A 36 1.17 -8.94 22.23
N LEU A 37 2.00 -9.54 21.37
CA LEU A 37 1.55 -10.22 20.15
C LEU A 37 0.58 -11.35 20.46
N ASN A 38 0.88 -12.17 21.47
CA ASN A 38 -0.01 -13.26 21.87
C ASN A 38 -1.35 -12.75 22.45
N SER A 39 -1.38 -11.62 23.15
CA SER A 39 -2.63 -11.05 23.66
C SER A 39 -3.53 -10.49 22.56
N ILE A 40 -2.95 -10.05 21.43
CA ILE A 40 -3.67 -9.51 20.28
C ILE A 40 -4.06 -10.62 19.30
N LEU A 41 -3.13 -11.53 18.99
CA LEU A 41 -3.24 -12.50 17.90
C LEU A 41 -3.57 -13.93 18.38
N GLY A 42 -3.37 -14.22 19.68
CA GLY A 42 -3.48 -15.58 20.24
C GLY A 42 -2.25 -16.47 20.00
N PHE A 43 -1.22 -15.93 19.36
CA PHE A 43 0.07 -16.57 19.08
C PHE A 43 1.19 -15.52 19.00
N PHE A 44 2.44 -15.95 18.99
CA PHE A 44 3.61 -15.09 18.83
C PHE A 44 4.61 -15.67 17.82
N PRO A 45 5.41 -14.83 17.15
CA PRO A 45 6.25 -15.25 16.03
C PRO A 45 7.49 -16.04 16.47
N THR A 46 7.95 -16.92 15.58
CA THR A 46 9.26 -17.57 15.65
C THR A 46 10.32 -16.82 14.84
N TYR A 47 9.94 -15.77 14.13
CA TYR A 47 10.83 -14.94 13.33
C TYR A 47 11.09 -13.61 14.04
N MET A 48 12.32 -13.10 13.93
CA MET A 48 12.65 -11.76 14.37
C MET A 48 13.73 -11.11 13.51
N ARG A 49 13.68 -9.78 13.39
CA ARG A 49 14.77 -8.96 12.85
C ARG A 49 15.40 -8.18 13.99
N PRO A 50 16.73 -8.20 14.18
CA PRO A 50 17.37 -7.37 15.21
C PRO A 50 17.32 -5.87 14.86
N PRO A 51 17.01 -4.98 15.82
CA PRO A 51 17.21 -3.54 15.67
C PRO A 51 18.62 -3.21 15.20
N TYR A 52 18.74 -2.24 14.29
CA TYR A 52 20.00 -1.78 13.70
C TYR A 52 20.81 -2.86 12.97
N SER A 53 20.23 -4.03 12.69
CA SER A 53 20.96 -5.20 12.16
C SER A 53 22.10 -5.67 13.09
N ILE A 54 22.03 -5.36 14.38
CA ILE A 54 23.05 -5.72 15.37
C ILE A 54 22.57 -6.89 16.22
N CYS A 55 23.20 -8.05 16.05
CA CYS A 55 23.01 -9.21 16.91
C CYS A 55 24.29 -10.05 16.98
N GLU A 56 25.16 -9.68 17.91
CA GLU A 56 26.41 -10.41 18.18
C GLU A 56 26.17 -11.82 18.74
N LYS A 57 27.24 -12.59 18.94
CA LYS A 57 27.16 -14.00 19.32
C LYS A 57 26.27 -14.28 20.53
N ASN A 58 26.30 -13.41 21.54
CA ASN A 58 25.48 -13.57 22.73
C ASN A 58 23.98 -13.33 22.44
N CYS A 59 23.63 -12.32 21.64
CA CYS A 59 22.28 -12.11 21.14
C CYS A 59 21.78 -13.33 20.35
N GLN A 60 22.60 -13.85 19.43
CA GLN A 60 22.27 -15.05 18.65
C GLN A 60 22.05 -16.28 19.54
N ASN A 61 22.88 -16.47 20.57
CA ASN A 61 22.73 -17.58 21.53
C ASN A 61 21.42 -17.48 22.32
N ILE A 62 21.01 -16.28 22.72
CA ILE A 62 19.72 -16.07 23.41
C ILE A 62 18.56 -16.37 22.45
N LEU A 63 18.58 -15.80 21.25
CA LEU A 63 17.53 -16.02 20.25
C LEU A 63 17.42 -17.49 19.83
N SER A 64 18.54 -18.19 19.67
CA SER A 64 18.56 -19.63 19.39
C SER A 64 17.91 -20.43 20.52
N LYS A 65 18.19 -20.11 21.80
CA LYS A 65 17.55 -20.75 22.96
C LYS A 65 16.04 -20.46 23.03
N LEU A 66 15.62 -19.27 22.62
CA LEU A 66 14.22 -18.87 22.51
C LEU A 66 13.54 -19.40 21.24
N GLY A 67 14.27 -20.11 20.37
CA GLY A 67 13.75 -20.70 19.13
C GLY A 67 13.37 -19.65 18.09
N TYR A 68 14.14 -18.58 17.94
CA TYR A 68 13.94 -17.58 16.89
C TYR A 68 14.79 -17.84 15.65
N HIS A 69 14.18 -17.64 14.48
CA HIS A 69 14.86 -17.37 13.22
C HIS A 69 15.27 -15.89 13.21
N ILE A 70 16.57 -15.64 13.04
CA ILE A 70 17.12 -14.28 12.95
C ILE A 70 17.19 -13.90 11.48
N ILE A 71 16.42 -12.89 11.09
CA ILE A 71 16.28 -12.46 9.70
C ILE A 71 17.09 -11.19 9.46
N TYR A 72 17.82 -11.22 8.35
CA TYR A 72 18.54 -10.11 7.76
C TYR A 72 18.03 -9.88 6.34
N PHE A 73 18.69 -8.99 5.62
CA PHE A 73 18.38 -8.59 4.26
C PHE A 73 19.67 -8.58 3.43
N ASP A 74 19.52 -8.71 2.12
CA ASP A 74 20.59 -8.56 1.13
C ASP A 74 20.33 -7.39 0.17
N LEU A 75 19.20 -6.68 0.33
CA LEU A 75 18.88 -5.46 -0.39
C LEU A 75 18.33 -4.38 0.56
N ASP A 76 19.11 -3.34 0.77
CA ASP A 76 18.73 -2.14 1.51
C ASP A 76 18.67 -0.94 0.57
N THR A 77 17.47 -0.42 0.38
CA THR A 77 17.15 0.74 -0.47
C THR A 77 17.27 2.06 0.30
N GLU A 78 17.62 2.01 1.59
CA GLU A 78 17.83 3.18 2.43
C GLU A 78 16.63 4.14 2.46
N GLY A 79 15.39 3.63 2.35
CA GLY A 79 14.17 4.46 2.36
C GLY A 79 14.07 5.37 3.59
N TYR A 80 14.64 4.91 4.73
CA TYR A 80 14.74 5.67 5.97
C TYR A 80 15.68 6.89 5.92
N LEU A 81 16.59 6.97 4.95
CA LEU A 81 17.43 8.16 4.68
C LEU A 81 16.80 9.10 3.65
N ASN A 82 15.80 8.63 2.90
CA ASN A 82 15.27 9.28 1.71
C ASN A 82 13.76 9.59 1.82
N ASP A 83 13.25 9.85 3.02
CA ASP A 83 11.83 10.15 3.31
C ASP A 83 11.41 11.59 2.94
N ASP A 84 11.84 12.06 1.76
CA ASP A 84 11.44 13.33 1.14
C ASP A 84 11.08 13.08 -0.33
N PRO A 85 10.02 13.72 -0.88
CA PRO A 85 9.62 13.53 -2.27
C PRO A 85 10.73 13.75 -3.31
N THR A 86 11.74 14.56 -2.99
CA THR A 86 12.87 14.86 -3.88
C THR A 86 14.04 13.89 -3.72
N LEU A 87 14.13 13.16 -2.59
CA LEU A 87 15.23 12.25 -2.28
C LEU A 87 14.87 10.78 -2.53
N ILE A 88 13.59 10.41 -2.52
CA ILE A 88 13.15 9.02 -2.68
C ILE A 88 13.60 8.36 -3.99
N GLN A 89 13.98 9.17 -4.99
CA GLN A 89 14.59 8.65 -6.22
C GLN A 89 15.89 7.89 -5.94
N ASN A 90 16.70 8.30 -4.94
CA ASN A 90 17.92 7.58 -4.57
C ASN A 90 17.62 6.12 -4.18
N SER A 91 16.54 5.89 -3.44
CA SER A 91 16.12 4.53 -3.05
C SER A 91 15.64 3.69 -4.23
N LYS A 92 14.99 4.33 -5.22
CA LYS A 92 14.58 3.67 -6.47
C LYS A 92 15.80 3.30 -7.32
N ASP A 93 16.78 4.19 -7.41
CA ASP A 93 18.02 3.94 -8.14
C ASP A 93 18.81 2.77 -7.51
N ILE A 94 18.83 2.67 -6.17
CA ILE A 94 19.42 1.51 -5.47
C ILE A 94 18.67 0.22 -5.80
N TRP A 95 17.33 0.25 -5.79
CA TRP A 95 16.52 -0.91 -6.20
C TRP A 95 16.84 -1.33 -7.63
N ASP A 96 16.78 -0.40 -8.58
CA ASP A 96 17.03 -0.69 -10.00
C ASP A 96 18.43 -1.25 -10.22
N GLN A 97 19.45 -0.69 -9.56
CA GLN A 97 20.81 -1.21 -9.65
C GLN A 97 20.94 -2.64 -9.11
N ALA A 98 20.17 -3.02 -8.09
CA ALA A 98 20.21 -4.35 -7.52
C ALA A 98 19.50 -5.39 -8.41
N VAL A 99 18.41 -5.00 -9.07
CA VAL A 99 17.59 -5.94 -9.86
C VAL A 99 17.92 -5.94 -11.35
N ASP A 100 18.62 -4.93 -11.88
CA ASP A 100 19.06 -4.89 -13.26
C ASP A 100 19.97 -6.08 -13.60
N GLY A 101 19.60 -6.82 -14.64
CA GLY A 101 20.30 -8.05 -15.06
C GLY A 101 20.11 -9.27 -14.15
N SER A 102 19.28 -9.18 -13.10
CA SER A 102 18.96 -10.33 -12.25
C SER A 102 18.05 -11.35 -12.96
N ASP A 103 18.11 -12.62 -12.55
CA ASP A 103 17.33 -13.72 -13.11
C ASP A 103 16.36 -14.28 -12.04
N PRO A 104 15.04 -14.13 -12.20
CA PRO A 104 14.05 -14.58 -11.21
C PRO A 104 14.02 -16.09 -10.96
N THR A 105 14.74 -16.88 -11.76
CA THR A 105 14.90 -18.33 -11.56
C THR A 105 16.13 -18.70 -10.73
N LYS A 106 17.06 -17.76 -10.50
CA LYS A 106 18.33 -17.98 -9.82
C LYS A 106 18.55 -17.06 -8.63
N ASP A 107 18.05 -15.84 -8.74
CA ASP A 107 18.26 -14.78 -7.77
C ASP A 107 17.01 -14.60 -6.88
N SER A 108 17.24 -14.06 -5.70
CA SER A 108 16.20 -13.76 -4.72
C SER A 108 16.69 -12.64 -3.83
N PHE A 109 15.78 -11.81 -3.35
CA PHE A 109 16.11 -10.68 -2.49
C PHE A 109 15.24 -10.70 -1.24
N LEU A 110 15.86 -10.53 -0.09
CA LEU A 110 15.21 -10.09 1.14
C LEU A 110 15.44 -8.58 1.25
N GLN A 111 14.42 -7.81 0.84
CA GLN A 111 14.47 -6.36 0.83
C GLN A 111 14.01 -5.79 2.18
N ILE A 112 14.69 -4.76 2.68
CA ILE A 112 14.31 -4.05 3.91
C ILE A 112 13.68 -2.69 3.62
N GLU A 113 12.53 -2.45 4.25
CA GLU A 113 11.89 -1.13 4.34
C GLU A 113 11.40 -0.84 5.76
N HIS A 114 10.98 0.41 5.97
CA HIS A 114 10.35 0.87 7.21
C HIS A 114 9.03 1.61 6.89
N ASP A 115 7.90 0.97 7.17
CA ASP A 115 6.54 1.45 6.91
C ASP A 115 6.10 2.66 7.74
N ILE A 116 6.96 3.12 8.65
CA ILE A 116 6.77 4.38 9.38
C ILE A 116 7.11 5.63 8.56
N HIS A 117 7.76 5.46 7.39
CA HIS A 117 8.16 6.53 6.49
C HIS A 117 7.13 6.74 5.37
N TYR A 118 6.77 8.00 5.12
CA TYR A 118 5.70 8.32 4.18
C TYR A 118 6.09 7.95 2.75
N GLN A 119 7.30 8.31 2.32
CA GLN A 119 7.76 8.00 0.96
C GLN A 119 7.97 6.51 0.75
N THR A 120 8.39 5.76 1.77
CA THR A 120 8.46 4.30 1.69
C THR A 120 7.10 3.69 1.34
N VAL A 121 6.03 4.10 2.05
CA VAL A 121 4.68 3.52 1.85
C VAL A 121 4.02 4.00 0.56
N TYR A 122 3.98 5.31 0.32
CA TYR A 122 3.13 5.89 -0.73
C TYR A 122 3.85 6.13 -2.07
N ASN A 123 5.14 5.79 -2.16
CA ASN A 123 5.93 6.04 -3.37
C ASN A 123 6.83 4.85 -3.71
N LEU A 124 7.72 4.46 -2.80
CA LEU A 124 8.72 3.42 -3.06
C LEU A 124 8.11 2.02 -3.16
N THR A 125 7.14 1.68 -2.31
CA THR A 125 6.49 0.35 -2.31
C THR A 125 5.85 0.03 -3.67
N ASP A 126 5.11 0.98 -4.25
CA ASP A 126 4.47 0.80 -5.57
C ASP A 126 5.50 0.62 -6.69
N TYR A 127 6.58 1.42 -6.65
CA TYR A 127 7.68 1.31 -7.59
C TYR A 127 8.37 -0.05 -7.54
N ILE A 128 8.73 -0.50 -6.33
CA ILE A 128 9.39 -1.79 -6.09
C ILE A 128 8.51 -2.94 -6.58
N LEU A 129 7.23 -2.97 -6.20
CA LEU A 129 6.32 -4.05 -6.59
C LEU A 129 6.10 -4.09 -8.11
N THR A 130 5.96 -2.94 -8.75
CA THR A 130 5.82 -2.86 -10.22
C THR A 130 7.06 -3.45 -10.91
N SER A 131 8.25 -2.97 -10.55
CA SER A 131 9.52 -3.44 -11.11
C SER A 131 9.73 -4.95 -10.85
N LEU A 132 9.45 -5.41 -9.62
CA LEU A 132 9.54 -6.82 -9.23
C LEU A 132 8.67 -7.72 -10.13
N PHE A 133 7.41 -7.35 -10.36
CA PHE A 133 6.50 -8.14 -11.19
C PHE A 133 6.84 -8.08 -12.68
N GLU A 134 7.28 -6.91 -13.18
CA GLU A 134 7.74 -6.77 -14.57
C GLU A 134 8.96 -7.66 -14.87
N LEU A 135 9.84 -7.83 -13.89
CA LEU A 135 11.01 -8.72 -13.98
C LEU A 135 10.67 -10.20 -13.76
N GLY A 136 9.39 -10.54 -13.50
CA GLY A 136 8.93 -11.93 -13.36
C GLY A 136 9.18 -12.55 -11.98
N TYR A 137 9.57 -11.75 -10.98
CA TYR A 137 9.64 -12.19 -9.60
C TYR A 137 8.24 -12.30 -8.98
N ARG A 138 8.19 -12.93 -7.80
CA ARG A 138 7.00 -12.96 -6.94
C ARG A 138 7.34 -12.31 -5.60
N SER A 139 6.43 -11.50 -5.08
CA SER A 139 6.48 -11.11 -3.68
C SER A 139 5.94 -12.26 -2.82
N VAL A 140 6.70 -12.62 -1.80
CA VAL A 140 6.39 -13.74 -0.90
C VAL A 140 6.72 -13.35 0.54
N THR A 141 6.15 -14.08 1.50
CA THR A 141 6.57 -13.94 2.91
C THR A 141 8.01 -14.44 3.10
N VAL A 142 8.69 -14.01 4.17
CA VAL A 142 10.05 -14.48 4.48
C VAL A 142 10.08 -15.99 4.68
N GLY A 143 9.08 -16.56 5.35
CA GLY A 143 8.96 -18.00 5.51
C GLY A 143 8.85 -18.74 4.18
N GLU A 144 8.06 -18.25 3.23
CA GLU A 144 7.98 -18.83 1.89
C GLU A 144 9.30 -18.66 1.11
N CYS A 145 9.95 -17.50 1.19
CA CYS A 145 11.27 -17.26 0.61
C CYS A 145 12.31 -18.28 1.11
N LEU A 146 12.28 -18.59 2.42
CA LEU A 146 13.20 -19.54 3.05
C LEU A 146 12.74 -21.01 2.96
N GLY A 147 11.61 -21.29 2.29
CA GLY A 147 11.04 -22.64 2.20
C GLY A 147 10.54 -23.22 3.52
N ASP A 148 10.25 -22.37 4.51
CA ASP A 148 9.75 -22.77 5.82
C ASP A 148 8.20 -22.79 5.82
N PRO A 149 7.56 -23.94 6.10
CA PRO A 149 6.11 -24.05 6.14
C PRO A 149 5.45 -23.09 7.14
N ALA A 150 4.29 -22.53 6.79
CA ALA A 150 3.54 -21.60 7.64
C ALA A 150 3.20 -22.12 9.05
N SER A 151 3.17 -23.44 9.24
CA SER A 151 2.99 -24.07 10.56
C SER A 151 4.13 -23.79 11.54
N ASN A 152 5.29 -23.35 11.04
CA ASN A 152 6.49 -23.13 11.83
C ASN A 152 6.68 -21.65 12.21
N TRP A 153 5.90 -20.74 11.62
CA TRP A 153 6.10 -19.28 11.76
C TRP A 153 5.67 -18.73 13.12
N TYR A 154 4.82 -19.45 13.86
CA TYR A 154 4.23 -18.98 15.12
C TYR A 154 4.16 -20.08 16.18
N ARG A 155 4.17 -19.68 17.45
CA ARG A 155 3.91 -20.54 18.61
C ARG A 155 2.68 -20.06 19.37
N ALA A 156 1.93 -21.00 19.93
CA ALA A 156 0.81 -20.69 20.82
C ALA A 156 1.35 -20.20 22.19
N GLY A 157 0.72 -19.17 22.75
CA GLY A 157 0.97 -18.77 24.14
C GLY A 157 0.28 -19.69 25.16
N PRO A 158 0.50 -19.47 26.47
CA PRO A 158 -0.01 -20.33 27.54
C PRO A 158 -1.54 -20.48 27.60
N SER A 159 -2.28 -19.51 27.05
CA SER A 159 -3.75 -19.55 26.93
C SER A 159 -4.25 -20.03 25.57
N GLY A 160 -3.36 -20.29 24.62
CA GLY A 160 -3.69 -20.80 23.30
C GLY A 160 -3.80 -22.32 23.33
N THR A 161 -4.99 -22.85 23.07
CA THR A 161 -5.13 -24.26 22.71
C THR A 161 -4.18 -24.56 21.55
N ASN A 162 -3.33 -25.59 21.66
CA ASN A 162 -2.47 -26.07 20.59
C ASN A 162 -3.28 -26.38 19.32
N THR A 163 -3.49 -25.39 18.46
CA THR A 163 -4.04 -25.59 17.13
C THR A 163 -2.88 -25.64 16.15
N SER A 164 -2.24 -26.80 16.12
CA SER A 164 -1.47 -27.25 14.97
C SER A 164 -2.41 -27.32 13.76
N LYS A 165 -2.39 -26.27 12.94
CA LYS A 165 -2.59 -26.26 11.47
C LYS A 165 -3.01 -24.84 11.02
N PRO A 166 -2.22 -24.13 10.21
CA PRO A 166 -2.77 -23.07 9.37
C PRO A 166 -3.72 -23.76 8.39
N THR A 167 -5.01 -23.67 8.67
CA THR A 167 -6.02 -23.96 7.66
C THR A 167 -6.09 -22.72 6.77
N PRO A 168 -6.09 -22.84 5.43
CA PRO A 168 -6.34 -21.70 4.55
C PRO A 168 -7.53 -20.92 5.09
N PRO A 169 -7.45 -19.59 5.24
CA PRO A 169 -8.50 -18.84 5.91
C PRO A 169 -9.80 -19.05 5.15
N THR A 170 -10.71 -19.82 5.77
CA THR A 170 -12.11 -19.75 5.40
C THR A 170 -12.59 -18.41 5.90
N ARG A 171 -12.95 -17.54 4.95
CA ARG A 171 -13.43 -16.17 5.17
C ARG A 171 -14.49 -16.15 6.26
N THR A 172 -14.07 -15.83 7.49
CA THR A 172 -14.96 -15.63 8.62
C THR A 172 -14.85 -14.17 8.99
N THR A 173 -15.88 -13.41 8.61
CA THR A 173 -16.08 -12.01 8.95
C THR A 173 -16.26 -11.89 10.45
N ALA A 174 -15.17 -11.77 11.20
CA ALA A 174 -15.18 -11.38 12.61
C ALA A 174 -14.55 -10.00 12.74
N SER A 175 -15.39 -8.97 12.55
CA SER A 175 -15.12 -7.58 12.89
C SER A 175 -15.03 -7.47 14.42
N VAL A 176 -13.83 -7.31 14.96
CA VAL A 176 -13.65 -6.73 16.30
C VAL A 176 -13.54 -5.23 16.11
N ALA A 177 -14.67 -4.56 16.38
CA ALA A 177 -14.85 -3.12 16.27
C ALA A 177 -14.05 -2.32 17.32
N PRO A 178 -13.42 -1.19 16.96
CA PRO A 178 -13.08 -0.14 17.91
C PRO A 178 -14.34 0.67 18.31
N THR A 179 -14.47 1.00 19.59
CA THR A 179 -15.60 1.74 20.20
C THR A 179 -15.52 3.26 19.96
N ARG A 180 -15.24 3.71 18.73
CA ARG A 180 -15.20 5.14 18.40
C ARG A 180 -16.30 5.50 17.40
N THR A 181 -16.99 6.61 17.65
CA THR A 181 -17.97 7.20 16.73
C THR A 181 -17.47 8.55 16.24
N GLY A 182 -17.48 8.82 14.93
CA GLY A 182 -17.06 10.12 14.37
C GLY A 182 -16.32 10.05 13.04
N VAL A 183 -15.75 11.17 12.59
CA VAL A 183 -14.95 11.24 11.34
C VAL A 183 -13.60 10.55 11.53
N SER A 184 -13.16 9.79 10.53
CA SER A 184 -11.88 9.08 10.52
C SER A 184 -10.69 10.04 10.65
N VAL A 185 -9.85 9.79 11.65
CA VAL A 185 -8.62 10.56 11.95
C VAL A 185 -7.34 9.86 11.51
N ASP A 186 -7.42 8.56 11.22
CA ASP A 186 -6.30 7.69 10.88
C ASP A 186 -6.48 6.93 9.55
N GLY A 187 -7.60 7.17 8.84
CA GLY A 187 -7.89 6.53 7.57
C GLY A 187 -8.71 5.25 7.70
N SER A 188 -9.05 4.82 8.92
CA SER A 188 -9.95 3.68 9.15
C SER A 188 -11.43 4.09 9.18
N CYS A 189 -12.33 3.20 8.76
CA CYS A 189 -13.78 3.40 8.78
C CYS A 189 -14.54 2.11 9.09
N GLY A 190 -15.80 2.24 9.50
CA GLY A 190 -16.58 1.13 10.05
C GLY A 190 -16.92 1.33 11.52
N ASN A 191 -17.87 0.56 12.03
CA ASN A 191 -18.14 0.42 13.47
C ASN A 191 -18.37 1.74 14.25
N GLY A 192 -19.00 2.73 13.63
CA GLY A 192 -19.22 4.06 14.22
C GLY A 192 -18.39 5.17 13.57
N VAL A 193 -17.32 4.82 12.84
CA VAL A 193 -16.38 5.75 12.22
C VAL A 193 -16.70 5.95 10.74
N THR A 194 -16.82 7.21 10.30
CA THR A 194 -17.14 7.59 8.90
C THR A 194 -15.95 8.24 8.19
N CYS A 195 -15.83 7.99 6.89
CA CYS A 195 -14.91 8.68 5.99
C CYS A 195 -15.41 10.05 5.55
N ALA A 196 -16.70 10.34 5.69
CA ALA A 196 -17.27 11.62 5.28
C ALA A 196 -16.61 12.78 6.05
N GLY A 197 -15.92 13.67 5.33
CA GLY A 197 -15.17 14.80 5.90
C GLY A 197 -13.75 14.47 6.36
N SER A 198 -13.26 13.25 6.11
CA SER A 198 -11.89 12.85 6.40
C SER A 198 -10.92 13.32 5.31
N ARG A 199 -9.66 13.60 5.70
CA ARG A 199 -8.58 13.95 4.75
C ARG A 199 -8.15 12.77 3.85
N PHE A 200 -8.54 11.55 4.21
CA PHE A 200 -8.16 10.32 3.51
C PHE A 200 -9.13 9.98 2.37
N GLY A 201 -10.26 10.69 2.27
CA GLY A 201 -11.29 10.46 1.27
C GLY A 201 -12.64 10.19 1.91
N THR A 202 -13.70 10.27 1.10
CA THR A 202 -15.10 10.21 1.57
C THR A 202 -15.69 8.82 1.56
N CYS A 203 -15.07 7.88 0.86
CA CYS A 203 -15.60 6.54 0.65
C CYS A 203 -14.95 5.55 1.60
N CYS A 204 -15.74 4.64 2.16
CA CYS A 204 -15.28 3.59 3.05
C CYS A 204 -15.23 2.28 2.27
N SER A 205 -14.04 1.76 1.98
CA SER A 205 -13.90 0.52 1.20
C SER A 205 -14.46 -0.69 1.96
N ALA A 206 -14.67 -1.80 1.25
CA ALA A 206 -15.03 -3.09 1.86
C ALA A 206 -14.05 -3.54 2.96
N TYR A 207 -12.82 -3.02 2.94
CA TYR A 207 -11.74 -3.37 3.85
C TYR A 207 -11.63 -2.45 5.07
N GLY A 208 -12.52 -1.45 5.21
CA GLY A 208 -12.54 -0.56 6.37
C GLY A 208 -11.54 0.59 6.29
N TYR A 209 -11.22 1.05 5.08
CA TYR A 209 -10.31 2.19 4.85
C TYR A 209 -10.98 3.31 4.05
N CYS A 210 -10.60 4.54 4.36
CA CYS A 210 -11.05 5.73 3.66
C CYS A 210 -10.23 6.00 2.40
N GLY A 211 -10.93 6.34 1.31
CA GLY A 211 -10.33 6.67 0.03
C GLY A 211 -11.28 7.45 -0.87
N THR A 212 -10.79 7.81 -2.06
CA THR A 212 -11.53 8.57 -3.08
C THR A 212 -11.57 7.90 -4.45
N THR A 213 -10.88 6.78 -4.65
CA THR A 213 -10.87 6.06 -5.94
C THR A 213 -11.99 5.03 -6.00
N ASP A 214 -12.25 4.48 -7.19
CA ASP A 214 -13.30 3.47 -7.39
C ASP A 214 -13.12 2.22 -6.53
N ASP A 215 -11.89 1.85 -6.17
CA ASP A 215 -11.62 0.74 -5.23
C ASP A 215 -12.23 0.98 -3.83
N TYR A 216 -12.42 2.25 -3.48
CA TYR A 216 -13.02 2.67 -2.21
C TYR A 216 -14.48 3.08 -2.38
N CYS A 217 -14.82 3.74 -3.49
CA CYS A 217 -16.10 4.39 -3.71
C CYS A 217 -17.12 3.55 -4.48
N SER A 218 -16.67 2.57 -5.26
CA SER A 218 -17.58 1.74 -6.04
C SER A 218 -18.34 0.78 -5.13
N LEU A 219 -19.67 0.75 -5.32
CA LEU A 219 -20.53 -0.25 -4.69
C LEU A 219 -20.15 -1.66 -5.15
N ASP A 220 -19.67 -1.82 -6.39
CA ASP A 220 -19.23 -3.10 -6.93
C ASP A 220 -17.96 -3.62 -6.23
N ASN A 221 -17.12 -2.71 -5.74
CA ASN A 221 -15.95 -3.01 -4.92
C ASN A 221 -16.26 -3.08 -3.41
N GLY A 222 -17.55 -3.02 -3.05
CA GLY A 222 -18.04 -3.22 -1.68
C GLY A 222 -17.91 -2.00 -0.78
N CYS A 223 -17.99 -0.79 -1.33
CA CYS A 223 -18.04 0.42 -0.52
C CYS A 223 -19.16 0.37 0.54
N GLN A 224 -18.81 0.67 1.78
CA GLN A 224 -19.69 0.62 2.95
C GLN A 224 -20.49 1.92 3.10
N VAL A 225 -21.70 1.95 2.54
CA VAL A 225 -22.62 3.12 2.56
C VAL A 225 -22.94 3.66 3.96
N ALA A 226 -22.82 2.83 5.00
CA ALA A 226 -23.03 3.24 6.39
C ALA A 226 -21.90 4.14 6.93
N TRP A 227 -20.72 4.08 6.31
CA TRP A 227 -19.47 4.67 6.81
C TRP A 227 -18.72 5.49 5.75
N GLY A 228 -19.28 5.63 4.55
CA GLY A 228 -18.72 6.45 3.48
C GLY A 228 -19.73 6.77 2.38
N SER A 229 -19.37 7.73 1.52
CA SER A 229 -20.18 8.17 0.38
C SER A 229 -19.94 7.26 -0.82
N CYS A 230 -20.66 6.15 -0.87
CA CYS A 230 -20.51 5.10 -1.87
C CYS A 230 -21.39 5.33 -3.09
N ASP A 231 -21.20 6.47 -3.73
CA ASP A 231 -21.88 6.80 -4.97
C ASP A 231 -20.80 6.90 -6.05
N GLY A 232 -20.68 5.85 -6.85
CA GLY A 232 -19.96 5.88 -8.14
C GLY A 232 -20.64 6.78 -9.17
N ALA A 233 -21.20 7.91 -8.75
CA ALA A 233 -21.94 8.85 -9.57
C ALA A 233 -21.71 10.26 -9.02
N GLY A 234 -20.94 11.06 -9.78
CA GLY A 234 -21.04 12.51 -9.67
C GLY A 234 -22.51 12.90 -9.79
N THR A 235 -23.08 13.41 -8.71
CA THR A 235 -24.42 14.00 -8.73
C THR A 235 -24.29 15.47 -8.40
N THR A 236 -24.32 16.25 -9.48
CA THR A 236 -24.71 17.63 -9.58
C THR A 236 -25.92 17.95 -8.70
N THR A 237 -25.71 18.76 -7.66
CA THR A 237 -26.79 19.52 -7.04
C THR A 237 -27.21 20.60 -8.05
N SER A 238 -28.38 20.45 -8.67
CA SER A 238 -29.04 21.57 -9.34
C SER A 238 -30.55 21.46 -9.19
N ILE A 239 -31.09 22.62 -8.93
CA ILE A 239 -32.40 22.92 -8.37
C ILE A 239 -33.50 22.56 -9.37
N THR A 240 -34.55 21.95 -8.85
CA THR A 240 -35.81 21.65 -9.54
C THR A 240 -36.44 22.94 -10.08
N THR A 241 -36.57 23.06 -11.40
CA THR A 241 -37.73 23.72 -12.02
C THR A 241 -38.10 22.91 -13.25
N GLY A 242 -39.33 22.41 -13.27
CA GLY A 242 -39.77 21.37 -14.20
C GLY A 242 -39.92 21.85 -15.65
N THR A 243 -40.07 20.87 -16.55
CA THR A 243 -41.21 20.73 -17.49
C THR A 243 -40.91 19.62 -18.53
N THR A 244 -41.76 18.59 -18.52
CA THR A 244 -42.20 17.62 -19.55
C THR A 244 -41.28 17.08 -20.67
N ILE A 245 -41.18 15.74 -20.67
CA ILE A 245 -41.50 14.77 -21.75
C ILE A 245 -41.02 15.10 -23.18
N SER A 246 -40.12 14.26 -23.73
CA SER A 246 -40.42 13.50 -24.96
C SER A 246 -39.43 12.37 -25.22
N THR A 247 -39.99 11.20 -25.51
CA THR A 247 -39.36 9.95 -25.94
C THR A 247 -38.71 10.05 -27.31
N ARG A 248 -37.50 9.50 -27.48
CA ARG A 248 -37.16 8.75 -28.71
C ARG A 248 -35.92 7.87 -28.54
N SER A 249 -36.13 6.56 -28.67
CA SER A 249 -35.08 5.59 -28.98
C SER A 249 -34.64 5.76 -30.44
N THR A 250 -33.33 5.75 -30.70
CA THR A 250 -32.76 5.08 -31.87
C THR A 250 -31.25 4.83 -31.67
N SER A 251 -30.85 3.66 -32.14
CA SER A 251 -29.55 3.01 -32.24
C SER A 251 -28.30 3.84 -32.60
N LEU A 252 -27.18 3.38 -32.05
CA LEU A 252 -25.77 3.43 -32.49
C LEU A 252 -25.56 3.54 -34.02
N PRO A 253 -24.50 4.23 -34.50
CA PRO A 253 -23.17 3.62 -34.53
C PRO A 253 -21.96 4.54 -34.27
N SER A 254 -20.82 3.88 -34.02
CA SER A 254 -19.47 4.40 -33.84
C SER A 254 -18.90 5.09 -35.08
N THR A 255 -18.27 6.26 -34.92
CA THR A 255 -17.13 6.71 -35.76
C THR A 255 -16.27 7.71 -34.98
N SER A 256 -14.98 7.41 -34.92
CA SER A 256 -13.92 8.22 -34.32
C SER A 256 -13.62 9.44 -35.20
N THR A 257 -13.63 10.62 -34.61
CA THR A 257 -12.92 11.80 -35.15
C THR A 257 -12.34 12.57 -33.97
N ALA A 258 -11.01 12.74 -33.96
CA ALA A 258 -10.29 13.43 -32.89
C ALA A 258 -10.66 14.93 -32.86
N PRO A 259 -10.99 15.51 -31.68
CA PRO A 259 -11.18 16.95 -31.56
C PRO A 259 -9.86 17.72 -31.67
N PRO A 260 -9.87 18.97 -32.19
CA PRO A 260 -8.67 19.81 -32.28
C PRO A 260 -8.17 20.25 -30.90
N ALA A 261 -6.86 20.50 -30.78
CA ALA A 261 -6.21 20.98 -29.57
C ALA A 261 -6.77 22.36 -29.16
N GLN A 262 -7.17 22.52 -27.90
CA GLN A 262 -7.66 23.78 -27.35
C GLN A 262 -6.48 24.71 -27.04
N THR A 263 -6.40 25.87 -27.69
CA THR A 263 -5.40 26.90 -27.43
C THR A 263 -5.85 27.80 -26.28
N GLY A 264 -4.99 28.02 -25.27
CA GLY A 264 -5.23 28.98 -24.18
C GLY A 264 -5.57 28.38 -22.81
N LEU A 265 -5.35 27.08 -22.60
CA LEU A 265 -5.56 26.43 -21.29
C LEU A 265 -4.52 26.90 -20.26
N ALA A 266 -4.94 27.00 -19.00
CA ALA A 266 -4.03 27.31 -17.89
C ALA A 266 -3.06 26.15 -17.67
N VAL A 267 -1.79 26.46 -17.37
CA VAL A 267 -0.79 25.42 -17.05
C VAL A 267 -1.10 24.85 -15.66
N SER A 268 -1.18 23.53 -15.57
CA SER A 268 -1.49 22.84 -14.32
C SER A 268 -0.45 23.13 -13.24
N THR A 269 -0.94 23.59 -12.08
CA THR A 269 -0.13 23.89 -10.89
C THR A 269 -0.27 22.85 -9.79
N ASP A 270 -1.19 21.90 -9.93
CA ASP A 270 -1.47 20.83 -8.97
C ASP A 270 -1.39 19.42 -9.59
N GLY A 271 -0.95 19.33 -10.86
CA GLY A 271 -0.77 18.09 -11.60
C GLY A 271 -2.06 17.50 -12.17
N ARG A 272 -3.19 18.20 -12.13
CA ARG A 272 -4.44 17.82 -12.81
C ARG A 272 -4.51 18.42 -14.21
N CYS A 273 -5.10 17.68 -15.15
CA CYS A 273 -5.28 18.13 -16.52
C CYS A 273 -6.50 17.46 -17.15
N GLY A 274 -6.92 17.96 -18.31
CA GLY A 274 -8.04 17.39 -19.03
C GLY A 274 -9.25 18.31 -19.11
N ALA A 275 -10.29 17.84 -19.79
CA ALA A 275 -11.50 18.62 -20.04
C ALA A 275 -12.25 19.01 -18.77
N GLU A 276 -12.09 18.26 -17.68
CA GLU A 276 -12.78 18.52 -16.42
C GLU A 276 -12.27 19.77 -15.70
N VAL A 277 -10.95 19.97 -15.72
CA VAL A 277 -10.30 21.11 -15.06
C VAL A 277 -9.95 22.24 -16.03
N GLN A 278 -10.00 21.99 -17.34
CA GLN A 278 -9.60 22.95 -18.38
C GLN A 278 -8.14 23.43 -18.20
N GLU A 279 -7.27 22.52 -17.77
CA GLU A 279 -5.83 22.78 -17.57
C GLU A 279 -4.97 21.87 -18.44
N THR A 280 -3.79 22.37 -18.82
CA THR A 280 -2.80 21.67 -19.65
C THR A 280 -1.52 21.36 -18.86
N CYS A 281 -0.92 20.22 -19.18
CA CYS A 281 0.38 19.81 -18.67
C CYS A 281 1.56 20.42 -19.43
N ALA A 282 1.32 21.06 -20.58
CA ALA A 282 2.37 21.70 -21.35
C ALA A 282 3.02 22.85 -20.54
N GLY A 283 4.26 22.63 -20.09
CA GLY A 283 5.00 23.56 -19.23
C GLY A 283 4.79 23.37 -17.72
N SER A 284 4.04 22.34 -17.32
CA SER A 284 3.85 21.98 -15.90
C SER A 284 5.09 21.28 -15.33
N SER A 285 5.38 21.50 -14.05
CA SER A 285 6.44 20.80 -13.32
C SER A 285 6.13 19.32 -13.05
N PHE A 286 4.87 18.91 -13.21
CA PHE A 286 4.41 17.52 -13.01
C PHE A 286 4.56 16.64 -14.25
N GLY A 287 5.10 17.23 -15.33
CA GLY A 287 5.39 16.54 -16.58
C GLY A 287 4.52 17.04 -17.73
N PRO A 288 4.97 16.87 -18.99
CA PRO A 288 4.41 17.58 -20.13
C PRO A 288 3.13 16.93 -20.69
N CYS A 289 2.84 15.67 -20.36
CA CYS A 289 1.73 14.93 -20.95
C CYS A 289 0.56 14.79 -19.98
N CYS A 290 -0.66 14.79 -20.51
CA CYS A 290 -1.86 14.55 -19.72
C CYS A 290 -2.29 13.10 -19.88
N SER A 291 -2.18 12.31 -18.81
CA SER A 291 -2.51 10.90 -18.82
C SER A 291 -4.01 10.66 -19.06
N PRO A 292 -4.43 9.42 -19.40
CA PRO A 292 -5.85 9.08 -19.48
C PRO A 292 -6.62 9.39 -18.20
N ALA A 293 -5.94 9.31 -17.05
CA ALA A 293 -6.48 9.60 -15.72
C ALA A 293 -6.51 11.10 -15.36
N GLY A 294 -6.23 12.01 -16.31
CA GLY A 294 -6.27 13.45 -16.08
C GLY A 294 -5.14 13.95 -15.17
N LYS A 295 -3.97 13.31 -15.25
CA LYS A 295 -2.78 13.69 -14.48
C LYS A 295 -1.61 14.06 -15.36
N CYS A 296 -0.92 15.14 -15.00
CA CYS A 296 0.34 15.48 -15.60
C CYS A 296 1.40 14.44 -15.25
N SER A 297 2.14 14.01 -16.27
CA SER A 297 3.16 12.99 -16.15
C SER A 297 4.27 13.20 -17.16
N SER A 298 5.45 12.68 -16.85
CA SER A 298 6.57 12.48 -17.79
C SER A 298 6.80 11.00 -18.10
N ASN A 299 5.99 10.10 -17.54
CA ASN A 299 6.13 8.66 -17.73
C ASN A 299 5.76 8.29 -19.17
N THR A 300 6.64 7.54 -19.83
CA THR A 300 6.49 7.15 -21.24
C THR A 300 5.16 6.46 -21.52
N ILE A 301 4.71 5.55 -20.65
CA ILE A 301 3.45 4.81 -20.79
C ILE A 301 2.25 5.75 -20.67
N SER A 302 2.24 6.62 -19.66
CA SER A 302 1.19 7.64 -19.46
C SER A 302 1.13 8.65 -20.61
N CYS A 303 2.27 8.90 -21.26
CA CYS A 303 2.38 9.83 -22.38
C CYS A 303 2.10 9.19 -23.75
N LEU A 304 1.99 7.86 -23.85
CA LEU A 304 1.69 7.18 -25.11
C LEU A 304 0.29 7.54 -25.60
N ALA A 305 0.21 8.12 -26.79
CA ALA A 305 -1.07 8.44 -27.43
C ALA A 305 -1.98 7.21 -27.59
N LEU A 306 -1.39 6.03 -27.86
CA LEU A 306 -2.10 4.78 -28.02
C LEU A 306 -2.74 4.27 -26.73
N LEU A 307 -2.23 4.68 -25.56
CA LEU A 307 -2.74 4.30 -24.26
C LEU A 307 -3.69 5.35 -23.67
N GLY A 308 -4.08 6.35 -24.45
CA GLY A 308 -5.12 7.32 -24.09
C GLY A 308 -4.60 8.66 -23.57
N CYS A 309 -3.32 8.99 -23.79
CA CYS A 309 -2.81 10.31 -23.47
C CYS A 309 -3.65 11.42 -24.17
N GLN A 310 -4.07 12.41 -23.39
CA GLN A 310 -5.01 13.45 -23.80
C GLN A 310 -4.27 14.57 -24.54
N LYS A 311 -4.13 14.44 -25.88
CA LYS A 311 -3.40 15.39 -26.74
C LYS A 311 -3.89 16.84 -26.69
N ALA A 312 -5.15 17.08 -26.28
CA ALA A 312 -5.68 18.44 -26.12
C ALA A 312 -5.16 19.14 -24.85
N TYR A 313 -4.61 18.39 -23.89
CA TYR A 313 -4.24 18.86 -22.55
C TYR A 313 -2.78 18.54 -22.19
N GLY A 314 -1.96 18.07 -23.14
CA GLY A 314 -0.54 17.79 -22.92
C GLY A 314 0.17 17.23 -24.16
N THR A 315 1.49 17.09 -24.06
CA THR A 315 2.34 16.57 -25.13
C THR A 315 2.44 15.04 -25.05
N CYS A 316 1.68 14.35 -25.89
CA CYS A 316 1.72 12.89 -25.99
C CYS A 316 2.76 12.42 -27.03
N ILE A 317 3.41 11.30 -26.75
CA ILE A 317 4.40 10.63 -27.61
C ILE A 317 3.83 9.38 -28.30
#